data_AF-A0A956XUU1-F1
#
_entry.id   AF-A0A956XUU1-F1
#
_cell.length_a   1.000
_cell.length_b   1.000
_cell.length_c   1.000
_cell.angle_alpha   90.00
_cell.angle_beta   90.00
_cell.angle_gamma   90.00
#
_symmetry.space_group_name_H-M   'P 1'
#
loop_
_entity.id
_entity.type
_entity.pdbx_description
1 polymer ?
#
loop_
_entity_poly.entity_id
_entity_poly.type
_entity_poly.pdbx_seq_one_letter_code
_entity_poly.pdbx_strand_id
1 'polypeptide(L)'
;PIYFPPVLGNLIDGGAGVFGNPSLAAAIELTTYIGVPAEDIMHISIGTGHIPSNREEGEGSRFNIFNWIQYLVSSGIEESALQQAMATRSIYPQSDFRRYNVSLLPHHLQEELGIELGSINPLQLNLDVSSQAELDLLSKIGWAYADAIDWTMPNLMPWDTPGGRQRPEQKNLAWDGSIFV
;
A
#
# COMPACT_ATOMS: atom_id res chain seq x y z
N PRO A 1 10.84 5.52 -12.81
CA PRO A 1 11.74 5.32 -13.98
C PRO A 1 11.07 5.45 -15.36
N ILE A 2 9.75 5.26 -15.46
CA ILE A 2 9.00 5.35 -16.74
C ILE A 2 8.27 6.68 -16.94
N TYR A 3 8.00 7.43 -15.86
CA TYR A 3 7.28 8.71 -15.90
C TYR A 3 8.21 9.93 -16.07
N PHE A 4 9.39 9.90 -15.44
CA PHE A 4 10.35 10.99 -15.48
C PHE A 4 11.76 10.46 -15.79
N PRO A 5 12.58 11.22 -16.54
CA PRO A 5 13.96 10.86 -16.80
C PRO A 5 14.79 10.88 -15.50
N PRO A 6 15.89 10.12 -15.41
CA PRO A 6 16.80 10.17 -14.27
C PRO A 6 17.35 11.57 -14.03
N VAL A 7 17.42 11.96 -12.76
CA VAL A 7 18.00 13.24 -12.32
C VAL A 7 19.48 13.02 -12.00
N LEU A 8 20.34 14.00 -12.34
CA LEU A 8 21.80 13.90 -12.15
C LEU A 8 22.43 12.63 -12.76
N GLY A 9 21.87 12.15 -13.87
CA GLY A 9 22.36 11.00 -14.64
C GLY A 9 22.03 9.63 -14.06
N ASN A 10 21.92 9.49 -12.73
CA ASN A 10 21.82 8.20 -12.04
C ASN A 10 20.76 8.11 -10.93
N LEU A 11 20.02 9.19 -10.62
CA LEU A 11 19.01 9.19 -9.57
C LEU A 11 17.63 8.94 -10.17
N ILE A 12 16.90 7.99 -9.61
CA ILE A 12 15.52 7.67 -9.96
C ILE A 12 14.64 7.79 -8.71
N ASP A 13 13.33 7.77 -8.91
CA ASP A 13 12.33 7.79 -7.83
C ASP A 13 12.63 6.73 -6.76
N GLY A 14 12.62 7.12 -5.49
CA GLY A 14 12.85 6.22 -4.35
C GLY A 14 11.79 5.13 -4.22
N GLY A 15 10.58 5.36 -4.74
CA GLY A 15 9.51 4.37 -4.84
C GLY A 15 9.76 3.29 -5.90
N ALA A 16 10.77 3.45 -6.77
CA ALA A 16 11.18 2.41 -7.72
C ALA A 16 11.97 1.26 -7.06
N GLY A 17 12.41 1.43 -5.81
CA GLY A 17 13.07 0.39 -5.02
C GLY A 17 12.15 -0.21 -3.96
N VAL A 18 12.75 -0.85 -2.96
CA VAL A 18 12.04 -1.45 -1.80
C VAL A 18 11.45 -0.40 -0.82
N PHE A 19 11.58 0.89 -1.14
CA PHE A 19 11.16 2.01 -0.29
C PHE A 19 9.83 2.62 -0.72
N GLY A 20 8.99 1.89 -1.48
CA GLY A 20 7.61 2.30 -1.78
C GLY A 20 6.78 2.64 -0.54
N ASN A 21 7.19 2.14 0.64
CA ASN A 21 6.85 2.69 1.94
C ASN A 21 8.15 2.90 2.75
N PRO A 22 8.58 4.14 3.01
CA PRO A 22 9.83 4.42 3.70
C PRO A 22 9.73 4.35 5.23
N SER A 23 8.68 3.74 5.80
CA SER A 23 8.47 3.73 7.26
C SER A 23 9.62 3.10 8.03
N LEU A 24 10.22 2.01 7.55
CA LEU A 24 11.34 1.40 8.28
C LEU A 24 12.58 2.29 8.25
N ALA A 25 12.87 2.89 7.08
CA ALA A 25 13.99 3.81 6.94
C ALA A 25 13.82 5.02 7.88
N ALA A 26 12.63 5.62 7.92
CA ALA A 26 12.33 6.71 8.83
C ALA A 26 12.48 6.33 10.32
N ALA A 27 12.06 5.11 10.70
CA ALA A 27 12.25 4.61 12.06
C ALA A 27 13.74 4.42 12.39
N ILE A 28 14.52 3.83 11.49
CA ILE A 28 15.98 3.65 11.66
C ILE A 28 16.68 4.99 11.84
N GLU A 29 16.38 5.98 10.99
CA GLU A 29 16.96 7.32 11.09
C GLU A 29 16.70 7.92 12.48
N LEU A 30 15.46 7.84 12.97
CA LEU A 30 15.07 8.43 14.24
C LEU A 30 15.63 7.69 15.46
N THR A 31 15.54 6.36 15.48
CA THR A 31 15.96 5.56 16.66
C THR A 31 17.45 5.29 16.69
N THR A 32 18.07 5.05 15.54
CA THR A 32 19.44 4.54 15.45
C THR A 32 20.44 5.67 15.22
N TYR A 33 20.14 6.60 14.32
CA TYR A 33 21.08 7.67 13.98
C TYR A 33 20.90 8.91 14.85
N ILE A 34 19.65 9.30 15.15
CA ILE A 34 19.36 10.41 16.07
C ILE A 34 19.39 9.93 17.53
N GLY A 35 18.99 8.68 17.80
CA GLY A 35 19.03 8.09 19.14
C GLY A 35 17.77 8.34 19.98
N VAL A 36 16.63 8.63 19.37
CA VAL A 36 15.36 8.79 20.09
C VAL A 36 14.85 7.41 20.54
N PRO A 37 14.49 7.23 21.83
CA PRO A 37 13.91 5.97 22.30
C PRO A 37 12.63 5.61 21.55
N ALA A 38 12.44 4.32 21.23
CA ALA A 38 11.30 3.87 20.44
C ALA A 38 9.96 4.12 21.14
N GLU A 39 9.93 3.95 22.47
CA GLU A 39 8.77 4.18 23.34
C GLU A 39 8.27 5.63 23.35
N ASP A 40 9.12 6.59 22.99
CA ASP A 40 8.78 8.01 22.92
C ASP A 40 8.29 8.43 21.53
N ILE A 41 8.17 7.49 20.58
CA ILE A 41 7.86 7.76 19.19
C ILE A 41 6.42 7.33 18.86
N MET A 42 5.64 8.30 18.36
CA MET A 42 4.46 8.02 17.54
C MET A 42 4.84 8.16 16.06
N HIS A 43 4.72 7.07 15.32
CA HIS A 43 5.08 7.00 13.91
C HIS A 43 3.82 6.78 13.06
N ILE A 44 3.41 7.83 12.34
CA ILE A 44 2.29 7.79 11.41
C ILE A 44 2.81 7.56 9.98
N SER A 45 2.41 6.45 9.38
CA SER A 45 2.73 6.07 8.01
C SER A 45 1.47 6.10 7.15
N ILE A 46 1.49 6.87 6.06
CA ILE A 46 0.33 7.10 5.19
C ILE A 46 0.62 6.49 3.81
N GLY A 47 -0.30 5.67 3.31
CA GLY A 47 -0.25 5.10 1.96
C GLY A 47 -1.11 5.88 0.96
N THR A 48 -0.85 5.65 -0.32
CA THR A 48 -1.53 6.32 -1.45
C THR A 48 -2.73 5.52 -1.98
N GLY A 49 -3.21 4.53 -1.24
CA GLY A 49 -4.23 3.58 -1.67
C GLY A 49 -3.67 2.21 -2.01
N HIS A 50 -4.56 1.21 -2.00
CA HIS A 50 -4.26 -0.16 -2.35
C HIS A 50 -5.29 -0.70 -3.34
N ILE A 51 -4.80 -1.15 -4.49
CA ILE A 51 -5.57 -1.90 -5.48
C ILE A 51 -5.11 -3.35 -5.34
N PRO A 52 -5.96 -4.30 -4.93
CA PRO A 52 -5.52 -5.69 -4.82
C PRO A 52 -5.06 -6.21 -6.18
N SER A 53 -3.85 -6.77 -6.22
CA SER A 53 -3.34 -7.47 -7.39
C SER A 53 -3.87 -8.91 -7.52
N ASN A 54 -4.86 -9.31 -6.70
CA ASN A 54 -5.43 -10.65 -6.72
C ASN A 54 -6.00 -10.97 -8.10
N ARG A 55 -5.35 -11.91 -8.78
CA ARG A 55 -5.76 -12.48 -10.07
C ARG A 55 -6.53 -13.77 -9.86
N GLU A 56 -7.45 -14.07 -10.77
CA GLU A 56 -8.17 -15.34 -10.73
C GLU A 56 -7.23 -16.51 -11.07
N GLU A 57 -7.55 -17.67 -10.50
CA GLU A 57 -6.79 -18.90 -10.76
C GLU A 57 -6.78 -19.21 -12.26
N GLY A 58 -5.58 -19.35 -12.84
CA GLY A 58 -5.38 -19.60 -14.26
C GLY A 58 -5.22 -18.36 -15.15
N GLU A 59 -5.40 -17.13 -14.66
CA GLU A 59 -5.16 -15.92 -15.47
C GLU A 59 -3.71 -15.80 -15.95
N GLY A 60 -2.74 -16.23 -15.14
CA GLY A 60 -1.32 -16.22 -15.50
C GLY A 60 -0.98 -17.05 -16.74
N SER A 61 -1.80 -18.05 -17.09
CA SER A 61 -1.61 -18.86 -18.30
C SER A 61 -1.79 -18.07 -19.60
N ARG A 62 -2.45 -16.89 -19.53
CA ARG A 62 -2.74 -16.02 -20.69
C ARG A 62 -1.78 -14.83 -20.80
N PHE A 63 -0.80 -14.73 -19.89
CA PHE A 63 0.09 -13.59 -19.85
C PHE A 63 1.22 -13.73 -20.87
N ASN A 64 1.44 -12.68 -21.66
CA ASN A 64 2.70 -12.51 -22.39
C ASN A 64 3.79 -11.93 -21.46
N ILE A 65 5.02 -11.86 -21.94
CA ILE A 65 6.17 -11.39 -21.15
C ILE A 65 6.00 -9.97 -20.58
N PHE A 66 5.31 -9.08 -21.30
CA PHE A 66 5.06 -7.71 -20.84
C PHE A 66 4.01 -7.67 -19.71
N ASN A 67 2.95 -8.48 -19.83
CA ASN A 67 1.96 -8.63 -18.77
C ASN A 67 2.61 -9.15 -17.48
N TRP A 68 3.55 -10.10 -17.59
CA TRP A 68 4.31 -10.61 -16.46
C TRP A 68 5.20 -9.55 -15.81
N ILE A 69 5.95 -8.78 -16.61
CA ILE A 69 6.82 -7.72 -16.08
C ILE A 69 5.98 -6.67 -15.35
N GLN A 70 4.88 -6.21 -15.94
CA GLN A 70 4.01 -5.21 -15.32
C GLN A 70 3.38 -5.73 -14.02
N TYR A 71 2.95 -7.00 -14.01
CA TYR A 71 2.41 -7.65 -12.82
C TYR A 71 3.45 -7.78 -11.70
N LEU A 72 4.67 -8.22 -12.01
CA LEU A 72 5.74 -8.37 -11.03
C LEU A 72 6.18 -7.03 -10.43
N VAL A 73 6.25 -5.98 -11.26
CA VAL A 73 6.61 -4.64 -10.79
C VAL A 73 5.51 -4.08 -9.87
N SER A 74 4.25 -4.13 -10.30
CA SER A 74 3.12 -3.63 -9.47
C SER A 74 2.97 -4.41 -8.16
N SER A 75 2.91 -5.74 -8.24
CA SER A 75 2.78 -6.59 -7.05
C SER A 75 4.00 -6.50 -6.13
N GLY A 76 5.21 -6.39 -6.69
CA GLY A 76 6.45 -6.24 -5.91
C GLY A 76 6.51 -4.92 -5.15
N ILE A 77 6.07 -3.82 -5.74
CA ILE A 77 6.00 -2.52 -5.06
C ILE A 77 4.97 -2.57 -3.92
N GLU A 78 3.79 -3.14 -4.15
CA GLU A 78 2.75 -3.24 -3.12
C GLU A 78 3.13 -4.16 -1.96
N GLU A 79 3.74 -5.30 -2.25
CA GLU A 79 4.16 -6.26 -1.24
C GLU A 79 5.35 -5.73 -0.46
N SER A 80 6.33 -5.10 -1.13
CA SER A 80 7.43 -4.44 -0.43
C SER A 80 6.93 -3.32 0.49
N ALA A 81 5.93 -2.54 0.07
CA ALA A 81 5.35 -1.49 0.91
C ALA A 81 4.67 -2.05 2.18
N LEU A 82 3.99 -3.20 2.09
CA LEU A 82 3.44 -3.89 3.26
C LEU A 82 4.55 -4.50 4.12
N GLN A 83 5.53 -5.15 3.51
CA GLN A 83 6.67 -5.73 4.20
C GLN A 83 7.42 -4.68 5.02
N GLN A 84 7.64 -3.47 4.48
CA GLN A 84 8.27 -2.37 5.21
C GLN A 84 7.45 -1.95 6.44
N ALA A 85 6.11 -1.87 6.33
CA ALA A 85 5.25 -1.57 7.48
C ALA A 85 5.33 -2.67 8.55
N MET A 86 5.25 -3.94 8.14
CA MET A 86 5.35 -5.09 9.03
C MET A 86 6.72 -5.18 9.71
N ALA A 87 7.79 -4.91 8.97
CA ALA A 87 9.15 -4.88 9.48
C ALA A 87 9.33 -3.74 10.49
N THR A 88 8.79 -2.55 10.20
CA THR A 88 8.82 -1.40 11.13
C THR A 88 8.20 -1.79 12.47
N ARG A 89 7.00 -2.35 12.45
CA ARG A 89 6.28 -2.81 13.65
C ARG A 89 7.01 -3.92 14.40
N SER A 90 7.65 -4.84 13.68
CA SER A 90 8.34 -5.98 14.28
C SER A 90 9.70 -5.61 14.89
N ILE A 91 10.43 -4.69 14.27
CA ILE A 91 11.75 -4.24 14.71
C ILE A 91 11.62 -3.21 15.85
N TYR A 92 10.60 -2.36 15.81
CA TYR A 92 10.35 -1.30 16.79
C TYR A 92 9.00 -1.48 17.51
N PRO A 93 8.77 -2.60 18.21
CA PRO A 93 7.46 -2.91 18.80
C PRO A 93 7.07 -1.99 19.96
N GLN A 94 8.02 -1.22 20.50
CA GLN A 94 7.77 -0.23 21.56
C GLN A 94 7.24 1.10 21.01
N SER A 95 7.47 1.39 19.73
CA SER A 95 6.92 2.59 19.10
C SER A 95 5.44 2.44 18.81
N ASP A 96 4.70 3.54 18.93
CA ASP A 96 3.31 3.61 18.47
C ASP A 96 3.30 3.78 16.94
N PHE A 97 3.41 2.65 16.24
CA PHE A 97 3.45 2.63 14.78
C PHE A 97 2.05 2.45 14.18
N ARG A 98 1.58 3.44 13.43
CA ARG A 98 0.25 3.46 12.83
C ARG A 98 0.36 3.57 11.32
N ARG A 99 -0.19 2.60 10.61
CA ARG A 99 -0.21 2.57 9.15
C ARG A 99 -1.64 2.71 8.63
N TYR A 100 -1.86 3.73 7.83
CA TYR A 100 -3.11 4.00 7.14
C TYR A 100 -2.92 3.73 5.65
N ASN A 101 -3.81 2.96 5.05
CA ASN A 101 -3.81 2.75 3.62
C ASN A 101 -5.21 2.31 3.15
N VAL A 102 -5.90 3.21 2.47
CA VAL A 102 -7.26 2.96 1.98
C VAL A 102 -7.28 1.87 0.90
N SER A 103 -8.30 1.05 0.89
CA SER A 103 -8.56 0.13 -0.22
C SER A 103 -9.32 0.87 -1.33
N LEU A 104 -8.85 0.75 -2.56
CA LEU A 104 -9.53 1.29 -3.74
C LEU A 104 -10.50 0.28 -4.37
N LEU A 105 -10.85 -0.79 -3.66
CA LEU A 105 -11.89 -1.71 -4.10
C LEU A 105 -13.25 -1.00 -4.11
N PRO A 106 -14.04 -1.09 -5.20
CA PRO A 106 -15.32 -0.39 -5.30
C PRO A 106 -16.27 -0.66 -4.13
N HIS A 107 -16.41 -1.94 -3.72
CA HIS A 107 -17.30 -2.31 -2.63
C HIS A 107 -16.85 -1.72 -1.28
N HIS A 108 -15.54 -1.70 -0.96
CA HIS A 108 -15.06 -1.05 0.26
C HIS A 108 -15.35 0.45 0.27
N LEU A 109 -15.14 1.13 -0.86
CA LEU A 109 -15.42 2.56 -0.95
C LEU A 109 -16.92 2.86 -0.79
N GLN A 110 -17.79 2.02 -1.36
CA GLN A 110 -19.24 2.21 -1.31
C GLN A 110 -19.85 1.81 0.04
N GLU A 111 -19.48 0.64 0.56
CA GLU A 111 -20.11 0.04 1.74
C GLU A 111 -19.49 0.53 3.05
N GLU A 112 -18.16 0.72 3.09
CA GLU A 112 -17.47 1.11 4.32
C GLU A 112 -17.24 2.62 4.43
N LEU A 113 -17.06 3.31 3.30
CA LEU A 113 -16.81 4.76 3.25
C LEU A 113 -17.99 5.57 2.69
N GLY A 114 -19.08 4.92 2.24
CA GLY A 114 -20.28 5.62 1.76
C GLY A 114 -20.06 6.45 0.48
N ILE A 115 -19.05 6.12 -0.33
CA ILE A 115 -18.65 6.90 -1.50
C ILE A 115 -19.42 6.42 -2.74
N GLU A 116 -20.24 7.31 -3.30
CA GLU A 116 -20.78 7.11 -4.66
C GLU A 116 -19.68 7.31 -5.71
N LEU A 117 -19.43 6.29 -6.54
CA LEU A 117 -18.34 6.24 -7.52
C LEU A 117 -18.70 6.81 -8.90
N GLY A 118 -20.00 6.94 -9.20
CA GLY A 118 -20.45 7.37 -10.53
C GLY A 118 -19.96 6.44 -11.64
N SER A 119 -19.36 7.00 -12.69
CA SER A 119 -18.80 6.25 -13.82
C SER A 119 -17.29 5.99 -13.73
N ILE A 120 -16.62 6.48 -12.69
CA ILE A 120 -15.17 6.35 -12.55
C ILE A 120 -14.87 5.00 -11.90
N ASN A 121 -13.94 4.26 -12.48
CA ASN A 121 -13.46 3.02 -11.89
C ASN A 121 -12.27 3.31 -10.95
N PRO A 122 -12.41 3.15 -9.62
CA PRO A 122 -11.34 3.45 -8.67
C PRO A 122 -10.09 2.60 -8.87
N LEU A 123 -10.22 1.41 -9.46
CA LEU A 123 -9.10 0.52 -9.78
C LEU A 123 -8.21 1.05 -10.90
N GLN A 124 -8.65 2.11 -11.59
CA GLN A 124 -7.89 2.78 -12.64
C GLN A 124 -7.25 4.09 -12.16
N LEU A 125 -7.46 4.46 -10.89
CA LEU A 125 -6.81 5.64 -10.28
C LEU A 125 -5.34 5.33 -10.05
N ASN A 126 -4.51 5.71 -11.01
CA ASN A 126 -3.07 5.54 -10.99
C ASN A 126 -2.35 6.86 -10.62
N LEU A 127 -1.02 6.86 -10.66
CA LEU A 127 -0.20 8.02 -10.31
C LEU A 127 -0.30 9.18 -11.33
N ASP A 128 -0.77 8.91 -12.55
CA ASP A 128 -0.86 9.86 -13.67
C ASP A 128 -2.26 10.42 -13.92
N VAL A 129 -3.19 10.20 -12.99
CA VAL A 129 -4.51 10.83 -12.98
C VAL A 129 -4.39 12.35 -13.09
N SER A 130 -5.13 12.94 -14.03
CA SER A 130 -5.13 14.39 -14.28
C SER A 130 -6.50 14.99 -14.56
N SER A 131 -7.55 14.18 -14.74
CA SER A 131 -8.89 14.73 -14.93
C SER A 131 -9.46 15.23 -13.61
N GLN A 132 -10.22 16.32 -13.67
CA GLN A 132 -10.81 16.93 -12.47
C GLN A 132 -11.71 15.94 -11.72
N ALA A 133 -12.50 15.14 -12.45
CA ALA A 133 -13.44 14.20 -11.84
C ALA A 133 -12.72 13.07 -11.05
N GLU A 134 -11.58 12.58 -11.57
CA GLU A 134 -10.77 11.59 -10.87
C GLU A 134 -10.05 12.20 -9.65
N LEU A 135 -9.56 13.44 -9.77
CA LEU A 135 -8.97 14.18 -8.64
C LEU A 135 -9.99 14.46 -7.53
N ASP A 136 -11.22 14.83 -7.90
CA ASP A 136 -12.33 15.04 -6.97
C ASP A 136 -12.68 13.74 -6.25
N LEU A 137 -12.71 12.61 -6.97
CA LEU A 137 -12.91 11.30 -6.37
C LEU A 137 -11.78 10.92 -5.41
N LEU A 138 -10.52 11.13 -5.79
CA LEU A 138 -9.36 10.90 -4.90
C LEU A 138 -9.45 11.74 -3.62
N SER A 139 -9.83 13.02 -3.75
CA SER A 139 -10.02 13.89 -2.59
C SER A 139 -11.16 13.40 -1.70
N LYS A 140 -12.31 13.02 -2.30
CA LYS A 140 -13.45 12.45 -1.57
C LYS A 140 -13.08 11.17 -0.82
N ILE A 141 -12.29 10.29 -1.44
CA ILE A 141 -11.77 9.07 -0.80
C ILE A 141 -10.87 9.42 0.40
N GLY A 142 -9.94 10.36 0.22
CA GLY A 142 -9.03 10.80 1.28
C GLY A 142 -9.77 11.35 2.50
N TRP A 143 -10.74 12.24 2.27
CA TRP A 143 -11.56 12.82 3.35
C TRP A 143 -12.45 11.77 4.03
N ALA A 144 -13.18 10.96 3.27
CA ALA A 144 -14.04 9.93 3.84
C ALA A 144 -13.26 8.91 4.68
N TYR A 145 -12.07 8.52 4.23
CA TYR A 145 -11.20 7.62 4.99
C TYR A 145 -10.68 8.29 6.26
N ALA A 146 -10.25 9.56 6.19
CA ALA A 146 -9.78 10.30 7.36
C ALA A 146 -10.88 10.48 8.43
N ASP A 147 -12.12 10.73 8.02
CA ASP A 147 -13.28 10.87 8.90
C ASP A 147 -13.69 9.54 9.55
N ALA A 148 -13.45 8.42 8.87
CA ALA A 148 -13.77 7.07 9.37
C ALA A 148 -12.71 6.51 10.35
N ILE A 149 -11.53 7.11 10.41
CA ILE A 149 -10.42 6.64 11.25
C ILE A 149 -10.58 7.12 12.70
N ASP A 150 -10.46 6.19 13.65
CA ASP A 150 -10.17 6.53 15.04
C ASP A 150 -8.67 6.84 15.21
N TRP A 151 -8.34 8.13 15.16
CA TRP A 151 -6.98 8.63 15.33
C TRP A 151 -6.41 8.48 16.73
N THR A 152 -7.17 7.94 17.70
CA THR A 152 -6.68 7.70 19.07
C THR A 152 -6.14 6.29 19.25
N MET A 153 -6.52 5.34 18.38
CA MET A 153 -6.11 3.95 18.50
C MET A 153 -4.61 3.76 18.20
N PRO A 154 -3.82 3.21 19.14
CA PRO A 154 -2.40 2.97 18.94
C PRO A 154 -2.16 1.72 18.10
N ASN A 155 -0.97 1.63 17.48
CA ASN A 155 -0.50 0.43 16.77
C ASN A 155 -1.41 -0.09 15.64
N LEU A 156 -2.18 0.83 15.06
CA LEU A 156 -3.20 0.58 14.06
C LEU A 156 -2.60 0.19 12.70
N MET A 157 -3.14 -0.85 12.07
CA MET A 157 -2.81 -1.26 10.70
C MET A 157 -4.00 -1.02 9.77
N PRO A 158 -3.80 -1.05 8.43
CA PRO A 158 -4.89 -0.74 7.49
C PRO A 158 -6.12 -1.62 7.69
N TRP A 159 -5.95 -2.90 8.02
CA TRP A 159 -7.06 -3.83 8.26
C TRP A 159 -7.78 -3.62 9.60
N ASP A 160 -7.29 -2.71 10.44
CA ASP A 160 -7.97 -2.29 11.67
C ASP A 160 -8.84 -1.02 11.43
N THR A 161 -8.89 -0.49 10.20
CA THR A 161 -9.66 0.71 9.83
C THR A 161 -10.80 0.41 8.87
N PRO A 162 -11.95 1.11 8.99
CA PRO A 162 -13.01 1.07 7.98
C PRO A 162 -12.48 1.54 6.62
N GLY A 163 -12.74 0.77 5.56
CA GLY A 163 -12.30 1.04 4.20
C GLY A 163 -10.80 0.86 3.97
N GLY A 164 -10.04 0.37 4.95
CA GLY A 164 -8.61 0.13 4.82
C GLY A 164 -8.27 -1.13 4.03
N ARG A 165 -7.00 -1.28 3.64
CA ARG A 165 -6.49 -2.51 3.02
C ARG A 165 -6.74 -3.71 3.93
N GLN A 166 -7.40 -4.73 3.39
CA GLN A 166 -7.62 -6.00 4.08
C GLN A 166 -6.32 -6.71 4.44
N ARG A 167 -6.38 -7.51 5.50
CA ARG A 167 -5.26 -8.37 5.91
C ARG A 167 -5.03 -9.42 4.82
N PRO A 168 -3.79 -9.63 4.36
CA PRO A 168 -3.50 -10.73 3.43
C PRO A 168 -3.97 -12.06 4.02
N GLU A 169 -4.77 -12.80 3.25
CA GLU A 169 -5.22 -14.13 3.64
C GLU A 169 -4.04 -15.12 3.61
N GLN A 170 -3.83 -15.86 4.69
CA GLN A 170 -2.99 -17.07 4.65
C GLN A 170 -3.85 -18.23 4.13
N LYS A 171 -3.77 -18.52 2.83
CA LYS A 171 -4.37 -19.73 2.28
C LYS A 171 -3.46 -20.93 2.54
N ASN A 172 -4.02 -21.97 3.15
CA ASN A 172 -3.36 -23.28 3.22
C ASN A 172 -3.41 -23.89 1.82
N LEU A 173 -2.33 -23.73 1.06
CA LEU A 173 -2.17 -24.37 -0.23
C LEU A 173 -1.78 -25.84 -0.01
N ALA A 174 -2.52 -26.75 -0.64
CA ALA A 174 -2.13 -28.14 -0.73
C ALA A 174 -1.00 -28.23 -1.77
N TRP A 175 0.21 -28.58 -1.32
CA TRP A 175 1.41 -28.65 -2.17
C TRP A 175 1.59 -30.02 -2.85
N ASP A 176 0.66 -30.95 -2.64
CA ASP A 176 0.68 -32.31 -3.16
C ASP A 176 0.47 -32.33 -4.69
N GLY A 177 1.55 -32.10 -5.41
CA GLY A 177 1.56 -32.04 -6.88
C GLY A 177 2.33 -30.85 -7.45
N SER A 178 2.87 -29.96 -6.61
CA SER A 178 3.76 -28.92 -7.09
C SER A 178 5.12 -29.50 -7.49
N ILE A 179 5.74 -28.97 -8.54
CA ILE A 179 7.10 -29.34 -8.97
C ILE A 179 8.21 -28.92 -7.97
N PHE A 180 7.81 -28.31 -6.84
CA PHE A 180 8.69 -27.79 -5.80
C PHE A 180 8.67 -28.66 -4.52
N VAL A 181 8.06 -29.86 -4.57
CA VAL A 181 8.10 -30.88 -3.50
C VAL A 181 8.92 -32.09 -3.97
#